data_AF-Q71IB1-F1
#
_entry.id   AF-Q71IB1-F1
#
_cell.length_a   1.000
_cell.length_b   1.000
_cell.length_c   1.000
_cell.angle_alpha   90.00
_cell.angle_beta   90.00
_cell.angle_gamma   90.00
#
_symmetry.space_group_name_H-M   'P 1'
#
loop_
_entity.id
_entity.type
_entity.pdbx_description
1 polymer ?
#
loop_
_entity_poly.entity_id
_entity_poly.type
_entity_poly.pdbx_seq_one_letter_code
_entity_poly.pdbx_strand_id
1 'polypeptide(L)'
;LLDFHYSDFWADPAKQILPKSWKNLSSAELNEAISLYTKKVLTDMEKAGVAPAMVQIGNEITKGTFGYDADQLTGGDWNKLWQSNYGTTVARYLATAAKAVRTANKDAKIAVQFESPDVNRYRMIMTVLKNNGVDYDYLGTSYYPFWGSSNNNPDNLLKVQEMAQKEF
;
A
#
# COMPACT_ATOMS: atom_id res chain seq x y z
N LEU A 1 -9.10 11.23 5.92
CA LEU A 1 -8.13 10.22 5.44
C LEU A 1 -6.91 10.97 4.94
N LEU A 2 -5.71 10.63 5.39
CA LEU A 2 -4.46 11.04 4.75
C LEU A 2 -3.94 9.88 3.91
N ASP A 3 -3.59 10.13 2.65
CA ASP A 3 -3.05 9.10 1.77
C ASP A 3 -1.59 9.38 1.43
N PHE A 4 -0.71 8.46 1.83
CA PHE A 4 0.69 8.50 1.46
C PHE A 4 0.91 7.72 0.18
N HIS A 5 1.11 8.44 -0.92
CA HIS A 5 1.54 7.82 -2.18
C HIS A 5 2.97 7.26 -2.11
N TYR A 6 3.82 7.80 -1.22
CA TYR A 6 5.27 7.56 -1.21
C TYR A 6 5.91 7.79 -2.59
N SER A 7 5.50 8.86 -3.26
CA SER A 7 5.98 9.31 -4.55
C SER A 7 5.95 10.84 -4.61
N ASP A 8 6.78 11.43 -5.47
CA ASP A 8 6.72 12.87 -5.81
C ASP A 8 5.60 13.18 -6.81
N PHE A 9 4.93 12.16 -7.34
CA PHE A 9 3.89 12.30 -8.36
C PHE A 9 2.77 11.27 -8.14
N TRP A 10 1.86 11.16 -9.10
CA TRP A 10 0.81 10.15 -9.08
C TRP A 10 1.40 8.75 -8.88
N ALA A 11 0.91 8.06 -7.85
CA ALA A 11 1.14 6.65 -7.62
C ALA A 11 -0.13 5.90 -8.07
N ASP A 12 0.00 5.02 -9.04
CA ASP A 12 -1.09 4.24 -9.63
C ASP A 12 -0.55 2.84 -10.02
N PRO A 13 -1.38 1.89 -10.49
CA PRO A 13 -0.92 0.55 -10.82
C PRO A 13 0.14 0.49 -11.93
N ALA A 14 0.28 1.53 -12.75
CA ALA A 14 1.31 1.61 -13.80
C ALA A 14 2.57 2.37 -13.35
N LYS A 15 2.47 3.20 -12.30
CA LYS A 15 3.57 4.07 -11.85
C LYS A 15 3.65 4.10 -10.33
N GLN A 16 4.73 3.54 -9.78
CA GLN A 16 5.04 3.61 -8.34
C GLN A 16 6.44 4.18 -8.10
N ILE A 17 6.71 5.32 -8.74
CA ILE A 17 8.04 5.91 -8.79
C ILE A 17 8.42 6.47 -7.43
N LEU A 18 9.62 6.13 -6.93
CA LEU A 18 10.14 6.70 -5.68
C LEU A 18 10.28 8.23 -5.76
N PRO A 19 10.15 8.93 -4.61
CA PRO A 19 10.55 10.32 -4.50
C PRO A 19 11.99 10.50 -4.98
N LYS A 20 12.28 11.63 -5.65
CA LYS A 20 13.60 11.90 -6.23
C LYS A 20 14.70 11.84 -5.18
N SER A 21 14.41 12.27 -3.95
CA SER A 21 15.33 12.24 -2.81
C SER A 21 15.65 10.82 -2.31
N TRP A 22 14.85 9.81 -2.67
CA TRP A 22 15.00 8.44 -2.20
C TRP A 22 15.63 7.50 -3.24
N LYS A 23 15.79 7.94 -4.49
CA LYS A 23 16.19 7.10 -5.63
C LYS A 23 17.52 6.34 -5.43
N ASN A 24 18.47 6.92 -4.70
CA ASN A 24 19.80 6.36 -4.50
C ASN A 24 20.01 5.79 -3.09
N LEU A 25 18.95 5.70 -2.28
CA LEU A 25 19.05 5.12 -0.95
C LEU A 25 19.20 3.60 -1.05
N SER A 26 20.05 3.04 -0.21
CA SER A 26 20.08 1.61 0.04
C SER A 26 18.75 1.12 0.62
N SER A 27 18.53 -0.19 0.62
CA SER A 27 17.28 -0.76 1.16
C SER A 27 17.04 -0.40 2.64
N ALA A 28 18.12 -0.30 3.44
CA ALA A 28 18.05 0.11 4.85
C ALA A 28 17.75 1.61 5.00
N GLU A 29 18.41 2.46 4.22
CA GLU A 29 18.17 3.91 4.23
C GLU A 29 16.76 4.25 3.75
N LEU A 30 16.24 3.52 2.74
CA LEU A 30 14.86 3.68 2.28
C LEU A 30 13.86 3.28 3.39
N ASN A 31 14.12 2.18 4.11
CA ASN A 31 13.27 1.79 5.25
C ASN A 31 13.21 2.90 6.30
N GLU A 32 14.37 3.46 6.65
CA GLU A 32 14.45 4.56 7.62
C GLU A 32 13.75 5.81 7.10
N ALA A 33 13.95 6.17 5.82
CA ALA A 33 13.31 7.32 5.21
C ALA A 33 11.76 7.21 5.24
N ILE A 34 11.21 6.04 4.97
CA ILE A 34 9.76 5.78 5.05
C ILE A 34 9.25 6.01 6.48
N SER A 35 9.95 5.46 7.48
CA SER A 35 9.61 5.63 8.90
C SER A 35 9.62 7.11 9.29
N LEU A 36 10.73 7.80 9.01
CA LEU A 36 10.93 9.21 9.36
C LEU A 36 9.93 10.12 8.66
N TYR A 37 9.69 9.93 7.37
CA TYR A 37 8.76 10.75 6.60
C TYR A 37 7.32 10.58 7.09
N THR A 38 6.86 9.33 7.25
CA THR A 38 5.49 9.04 7.72
C THR A 38 5.26 9.64 9.11
N LYS A 39 6.20 9.42 10.05
CA LYS A 39 6.12 9.98 11.39
C LYS A 39 6.13 11.50 11.38
N LYS A 40 7.05 12.11 10.61
CA LYS A 40 7.20 13.57 10.54
C LYS A 40 5.91 14.23 10.06
N VAL A 41 5.32 13.74 8.97
CA VAL A 41 4.08 14.32 8.41
C VAL A 41 2.95 14.24 9.44
N LEU A 42 2.74 13.08 10.07
CA LEU A 42 1.68 12.92 11.07
C LEU A 42 1.89 13.79 12.30
N THR A 43 3.12 13.85 12.84
CA THR A 43 3.46 14.72 13.97
C THR A 43 3.29 16.19 13.64
N ASP A 44 3.64 16.63 12.43
CA ASP A 44 3.49 18.03 12.02
C ASP A 44 2.01 18.40 11.82
N MET A 45 1.18 17.49 11.29
CA MET A 45 -0.27 17.67 11.24
C MET A 45 -0.88 17.79 12.65
N GLU A 46 -0.48 16.91 13.58
CA GLU A 46 -0.95 16.94 14.96
C GLU A 46 -0.60 18.28 15.64
N LYS A 47 0.63 18.77 15.46
CA LYS A 47 1.04 20.10 15.95
C LYS A 47 0.24 21.25 15.34
N ALA A 48 -0.25 21.08 14.11
CA ALA A 48 -1.14 22.02 13.46
C ALA A 48 -2.62 21.86 13.90
N GLY A 49 -2.90 20.99 14.86
CA GLY A 49 -4.26 20.74 15.37
C GLY A 49 -5.09 19.79 14.50
N VAL A 50 -4.46 19.03 13.59
CA VAL A 50 -5.14 18.10 12.69
C VAL A 50 -4.60 16.68 12.89
N ALA A 51 -5.46 15.77 13.34
CA ALA A 51 -5.11 14.35 13.46
C ALA A 51 -5.97 13.53 12.49
N PRO A 52 -5.40 12.92 11.43
CA PRO A 52 -6.16 12.05 10.54
C PRO A 52 -6.75 10.85 11.30
N ALA A 53 -8.06 10.64 11.21
CA ALA A 53 -8.71 9.45 11.76
C ALA A 53 -8.34 8.16 11.01
N MET A 54 -7.84 8.28 9.78
CA MET A 54 -7.39 7.18 8.95
C MET A 54 -6.20 7.62 8.10
N VAL A 55 -5.24 6.71 7.92
CA VAL A 55 -4.03 6.87 7.12
C VAL A 55 -3.93 5.70 6.15
N GLN A 56 -3.77 5.99 4.87
CA GLN A 56 -3.49 5.00 3.84
C GLN A 56 -1.98 4.93 3.57
N ILE A 57 -1.42 3.73 3.60
CA ILE A 57 0.02 3.48 3.39
C ILE A 57 0.24 2.92 1.97
N GLY A 58 0.36 3.83 1.00
CA GLY A 58 0.47 3.52 -0.42
C GLY A 58 -0.89 3.58 -1.13
N ASN A 59 -0.90 4.14 -2.34
CA ASN A 59 -2.08 4.24 -3.19
C ASN A 59 -2.04 3.19 -4.31
N GLU A 60 -3.14 2.45 -4.46
CA GLU A 60 -3.34 1.41 -5.49
C GLU A 60 -2.12 0.49 -5.70
N ILE A 61 -1.61 -0.08 -4.60
CA ILE A 61 -0.33 -0.81 -4.57
C ILE A 61 -0.36 -2.18 -5.27
N THR A 62 -1.40 -2.45 -6.06
CA THR A 62 -1.70 -3.75 -6.66
C THR A 62 -0.56 -4.33 -7.48
N LYS A 63 0.21 -3.49 -8.15
CA LYS A 63 1.39 -3.90 -8.93
C LYS A 63 2.72 -3.55 -8.25
N GLY A 64 2.69 -3.27 -6.95
CA GLY A 64 3.86 -2.90 -6.16
C GLY A 64 3.78 -1.47 -5.62
N THR A 65 4.84 -1.03 -4.92
CA THR A 65 5.00 0.33 -4.40
C THR A 65 6.47 0.58 -4.00
N PHE A 66 6.82 1.79 -3.54
CA PHE A 66 8.19 2.17 -3.14
C PHE A 66 9.27 1.94 -4.22
N GLY A 67 8.95 2.15 -5.50
CA GLY A 67 9.87 1.91 -6.62
C GLY A 67 10.05 0.44 -6.99
N TYR A 68 9.34 -0.47 -6.32
CA TYR A 68 9.25 -1.86 -6.71
C TYR A 68 7.90 -2.08 -7.39
N ASP A 69 7.84 -1.86 -8.70
CA ASP A 69 6.63 -2.15 -9.50
C ASP A 69 6.87 -3.22 -10.57
N ALA A 70 5.76 -3.86 -10.95
CA ALA A 70 5.79 -4.99 -11.87
C ALA A 70 6.26 -4.60 -13.26
N ASP A 71 5.89 -3.40 -13.73
CA ASP A 71 6.23 -2.93 -15.08
C ASP A 71 7.76 -2.78 -15.21
N GLN A 72 8.44 -2.27 -14.18
CA GLN A 72 9.90 -2.09 -14.17
C GLN A 72 10.68 -3.38 -13.82
N LEU A 73 10.17 -4.22 -12.92
CA LEU A 73 10.95 -5.35 -12.37
C LEU A 73 10.61 -6.70 -13.00
N THR A 74 9.40 -6.88 -13.50
CA THR A 74 8.90 -8.19 -13.96
C THR A 74 8.24 -8.16 -15.33
N GLY A 75 8.21 -7.02 -16.02
CA GLY A 75 7.57 -6.87 -17.33
C GLY A 75 6.03 -6.83 -17.22
N GLY A 76 5.51 -6.30 -16.13
CA GLY A 76 4.08 -6.12 -15.87
C GLY A 76 3.39 -7.29 -15.17
N ASP A 77 4.12 -8.35 -14.83
CA ASP A 77 3.60 -9.49 -14.09
C ASP A 77 3.55 -9.19 -12.58
N TRP A 78 2.40 -8.71 -12.12
CA TRP A 78 2.13 -8.43 -10.71
C TRP A 78 2.30 -9.68 -9.84
N ASN A 79 1.92 -10.86 -10.34
CA ASN A 79 1.92 -12.08 -9.56
C ASN A 79 3.35 -12.54 -9.28
N LYS A 80 4.20 -12.45 -10.31
CA LYS A 80 5.65 -12.69 -10.17
C LYS A 80 6.31 -11.70 -9.21
N LEU A 81 5.90 -10.43 -9.20
CA LEU A 81 6.42 -9.45 -8.25
C LEU A 81 6.11 -9.88 -6.81
N TRP A 82 4.83 -10.13 -6.50
CA TRP A 82 4.38 -10.44 -5.15
C TRP A 82 4.88 -11.79 -4.61
N GLN A 83 5.09 -12.78 -5.48
CA GLN A 83 5.67 -14.08 -5.09
C GLN A 83 7.19 -14.06 -4.94
N SER A 84 7.86 -12.99 -5.37
CA SER A 84 9.32 -12.88 -5.30
C SER A 84 9.79 -12.17 -4.01
N ASN A 85 11.11 -12.10 -3.84
CA ASN A 85 11.73 -11.28 -2.77
C ASN A 85 11.36 -9.79 -2.84
N TYR A 86 10.89 -9.30 -3.99
CA TYR A 86 10.38 -7.93 -4.11
C TYR A 86 9.07 -7.75 -3.35
N GLY A 87 8.14 -8.71 -3.41
CA GLY A 87 6.91 -8.70 -2.62
C GLY A 87 7.18 -8.66 -1.11
N THR A 88 8.11 -9.49 -0.63
CA THR A 88 8.59 -9.46 0.76
C THR A 88 9.20 -8.10 1.13
N THR A 89 9.99 -7.52 0.23
CA THR A 89 10.61 -6.19 0.44
C THR A 89 9.57 -5.08 0.54
N VAL A 90 8.58 -5.08 -0.36
CA VAL A 90 7.44 -4.14 -0.33
C VAL A 90 6.65 -4.29 0.96
N ALA A 91 6.32 -5.52 1.36
CA ALA A 91 5.58 -5.78 2.59
C ALA A 91 6.34 -5.29 3.83
N ARG A 92 7.66 -5.49 3.90
CA ARG A 92 8.49 -4.93 4.98
C ARG A 92 8.43 -3.40 5.04
N TYR A 93 8.43 -2.72 3.89
CA TYR A 93 8.28 -1.26 3.84
C TYR A 93 6.90 -0.79 4.29
N LEU A 94 5.84 -1.50 3.92
CA LEU A 94 4.49 -1.25 4.42
C LEU A 94 4.39 -1.48 5.93
N ALA A 95 5.02 -2.53 6.47
CA ALA A 95 5.08 -2.77 7.92
C ALA A 95 5.81 -1.63 8.65
N THR A 96 6.90 -1.11 8.08
CA THR A 96 7.59 0.06 8.61
C THR A 96 6.71 1.31 8.59
N ALA A 97 6.00 1.58 7.49
CA ALA A 97 5.05 2.66 7.39
C ALA A 97 3.94 2.54 8.45
N ALA A 98 3.32 1.35 8.56
CA ALA A 98 2.28 1.07 9.55
C ALA A 98 2.77 1.34 10.98
N LYS A 99 3.97 0.84 11.33
CA LYS A 99 4.58 1.10 12.65
C LYS A 99 4.81 2.59 12.91
N ALA A 100 5.22 3.35 11.89
CA ALA A 100 5.37 4.79 12.00
C ALA A 100 4.02 5.50 12.22
N VAL A 101 2.95 5.06 11.56
CA VAL A 101 1.58 5.54 11.84
C VAL A 101 1.19 5.25 13.28
N ARG A 102 1.30 4.00 13.74
CA ARG A 102 0.96 3.61 15.13
C ARG A 102 1.74 4.42 16.18
N THR A 103 3.00 4.73 15.88
CA THR A 103 3.86 5.52 16.77
C THR A 103 3.44 6.98 16.83
N ALA A 104 3.03 7.57 15.70
CA ALA A 104 2.66 8.98 15.62
C ALA A 104 1.20 9.23 16.05
N ASN A 105 0.29 8.32 15.72
CA ASN A 105 -1.12 8.41 16.07
C ASN A 105 -1.70 6.99 16.23
N LYS A 106 -1.76 6.53 17.48
CA LYS A 106 -2.28 5.19 17.83
C LYS A 106 -3.77 5.00 17.53
N ASP A 107 -4.53 6.09 17.45
CA ASP A 107 -5.99 6.06 17.26
C ASP A 107 -6.37 6.11 15.77
N ALA A 108 -5.43 6.46 14.89
CA ALA A 108 -5.64 6.41 13.45
C ALA A 108 -5.79 4.97 12.97
N LYS A 109 -6.78 4.76 12.11
CA LYS A 109 -6.96 3.52 11.37
C LYS A 109 -6.02 3.45 10.17
N ILE A 110 -5.40 2.31 9.93
CA ILE A 110 -4.46 2.13 8.82
C ILE A 110 -5.16 1.41 7.67
N ALA A 111 -5.07 1.95 6.47
CA ALA A 111 -5.60 1.34 5.26
C ALA A 111 -4.48 0.93 4.30
N VAL A 112 -4.67 -0.21 3.63
CA VAL A 112 -3.96 -0.56 2.40
C VAL A 112 -4.98 -0.57 1.26
N GLN A 113 -4.61 -0.11 0.08
CA GLN A 113 -5.54 0.02 -1.04
C GLN A 113 -5.05 -0.71 -2.29
N PHE A 114 -5.96 -1.44 -2.93
CA PHE A 114 -5.75 -2.07 -4.22
C PHE A 114 -6.72 -1.51 -5.27
N GLU A 115 -6.33 -1.51 -6.54
CA GLU A 115 -7.25 -1.25 -7.67
C GLU A 115 -8.09 -2.49 -7.99
N SER A 116 -9.14 -2.33 -8.82
CA SER A 116 -10.06 -3.36 -9.38
C SER A 116 -10.29 -4.60 -8.50
N PRO A 117 -11.47 -4.79 -7.90
CA PRO A 117 -11.74 -5.91 -7.01
C PRO A 117 -11.55 -7.27 -7.73
N ASP A 118 -10.43 -7.93 -7.43
CA ASP A 118 -10.06 -9.24 -7.97
C ASP A 118 -9.68 -10.17 -6.82
N VAL A 119 -10.52 -11.17 -6.58
CA VAL A 119 -10.42 -12.04 -5.40
C VAL A 119 -9.05 -12.74 -5.31
N ASN A 120 -8.54 -13.26 -6.44
CA ASN A 120 -7.30 -14.03 -6.44
C ASN A 120 -6.09 -13.13 -6.21
N ARG A 121 -6.09 -11.96 -6.84
CA ARG A 121 -5.05 -10.96 -6.65
C ARG A 121 -5.03 -10.45 -5.22
N TYR A 122 -6.18 -10.11 -4.67
CA TYR A 122 -6.29 -9.58 -3.31
C TYR A 122 -5.83 -10.63 -2.29
N ARG A 123 -6.29 -11.88 -2.41
CA ARG A 123 -5.85 -12.98 -1.55
C ARG A 123 -4.33 -13.17 -1.59
N MET A 124 -3.72 -13.17 -2.79
CA MET A 124 -2.26 -13.31 -2.93
C MET A 124 -1.53 -12.19 -2.20
N ILE A 125 -1.88 -10.93 -2.49
CA ILE A 125 -1.20 -9.77 -1.89
C ILE A 125 -1.40 -9.76 -0.38
N MET A 126 -2.63 -9.93 0.10
CA MET A 126 -2.95 -9.97 1.53
C MET A 126 -2.22 -11.10 2.26
N THR A 127 -2.02 -12.26 1.61
CA THR A 127 -1.21 -13.35 2.17
C THR A 127 0.24 -12.91 2.38
N VAL A 128 0.83 -12.23 1.38
CA VAL A 128 2.19 -11.67 1.51
C VAL A 128 2.25 -10.63 2.62
N LEU A 129 1.27 -9.71 2.70
CA LEU A 129 1.20 -8.69 3.76
C LEU A 129 1.09 -9.32 5.16
N LYS A 130 0.19 -10.29 5.35
CA LYS A 130 -0.03 -11.03 6.60
C LYS A 130 1.23 -11.77 7.03
N ASN A 131 1.86 -12.51 6.12
CA ASN A 131 3.06 -13.30 6.41
C ASN A 131 4.28 -12.42 6.75
N ASN A 132 4.26 -11.14 6.40
CA ASN A 132 5.32 -10.18 6.69
C ASN A 132 4.95 -9.16 7.78
N GLY A 133 3.84 -9.39 8.50
CA GLY A 133 3.48 -8.60 9.68
C GLY A 133 3.07 -7.15 9.38
N VAL A 134 2.47 -6.90 8.21
CA VAL A 134 1.90 -5.58 7.90
C VAL A 134 0.63 -5.38 8.73
N ASP A 135 0.68 -4.45 9.69
CA ASP A 135 -0.44 -4.06 10.55
C ASP A 135 -1.33 -3.03 9.83
N TYR A 136 -2.57 -3.42 9.51
CA TYR A 136 -3.57 -2.52 8.94
C TYR A 136 -4.98 -2.88 9.44
N ASP A 137 -5.86 -1.88 9.48
CA ASP A 137 -7.25 -2.01 9.94
C ASP A 137 -8.24 -2.20 8.79
N TYR A 138 -7.97 -1.57 7.63
CA TYR A 138 -8.92 -1.52 6.51
C TYR A 138 -8.29 -1.92 5.19
N LEU A 139 -9.05 -2.69 4.42
CA LEU A 139 -8.79 -2.99 3.03
C LEU A 139 -9.59 -2.02 2.15
N GLY A 140 -8.89 -1.13 1.46
CA GLY A 140 -9.46 -0.20 0.48
C GLY A 140 -9.45 -0.80 -0.92
N THR A 141 -10.43 -0.39 -1.73
CA THR A 141 -10.48 -0.77 -3.14
C THR A 141 -11.00 0.38 -3.99
N SER A 142 -10.33 0.63 -5.12
CA SER A 142 -10.85 1.55 -6.14
C SER A 142 -11.88 0.84 -7.01
N TYR A 143 -13.03 1.49 -7.20
CA TYR A 143 -14.09 1.04 -8.08
C TYR A 143 -14.48 2.16 -9.05
N TYR A 144 -14.06 2.02 -10.30
CA TYR A 144 -14.39 2.95 -11.38
C TYR A 144 -15.36 2.31 -12.38
N PRO A 145 -16.68 2.56 -12.32
CA PRO A 145 -17.68 1.76 -13.06
C PRO A 145 -17.55 1.81 -14.59
N PHE A 146 -16.88 2.83 -15.12
CA PHE A 146 -16.71 3.02 -16.57
C PHE A 146 -15.38 2.46 -17.12
N TRP A 147 -14.41 2.18 -16.25
CA TRP A 147 -13.03 1.87 -16.64
C TRP A 147 -12.54 0.64 -15.86
N GLY A 148 -11.84 -0.29 -16.52
CA GLY A 148 -11.22 -1.44 -15.85
C GLY A 148 -11.49 -2.78 -16.51
N SER A 149 -11.09 -3.84 -15.83
CA SER A 149 -11.33 -5.22 -16.30
C SER A 149 -12.79 -5.64 -16.10
N SER A 150 -13.20 -6.76 -16.69
CA SER A 150 -14.49 -7.40 -16.38
C SER A 150 -14.67 -7.69 -14.88
N ASN A 151 -13.57 -7.75 -14.12
CA ASN A 151 -13.61 -7.97 -12.68
C ASN A 151 -13.98 -6.72 -11.88
N ASN A 152 -13.98 -5.53 -12.49
CA ASN A 152 -14.34 -4.29 -11.82
C ASN A 152 -15.88 -4.14 -11.77
N ASN A 153 -16.54 -4.94 -10.93
CA ASN A 153 -17.99 -4.96 -10.75
C ASN A 153 -18.39 -5.15 -9.27
N PRO A 154 -19.64 -4.80 -8.88
CA PRO A 154 -20.11 -4.94 -7.51
C PRO A 154 -20.09 -6.38 -6.96
N ASP A 155 -20.32 -7.39 -7.80
CA ASP A 155 -20.31 -8.79 -7.37
C ASP A 155 -18.92 -9.22 -6.89
N ASN A 156 -17.87 -8.77 -7.59
CA ASN A 156 -16.51 -9.04 -7.17
C ASN A 156 -16.10 -8.22 -5.95
N LEU A 157 -16.62 -7.01 -5.78
CA LEU A 157 -16.44 -6.24 -4.55
C LEU A 157 -16.97 -7.01 -3.34
N LEU A 158 -18.17 -7.58 -3.46
CA LEU A 158 -18.77 -8.44 -2.43
C LEU A 158 -17.91 -9.68 -2.17
N LYS A 159 -17.46 -10.38 -3.21
CA LYS A 159 -16.60 -11.56 -3.06
C LYS A 159 -15.25 -11.23 -2.41
N VAL A 160 -14.68 -10.07 -2.70
CA VAL A 160 -13.46 -9.59 -2.03
C VAL A 160 -13.71 -9.35 -0.55
N GLN A 161 -14.83 -8.70 -0.19
CA GLN A 161 -15.21 -8.49 1.19
C GLN A 161 -15.38 -9.83 1.93
N GLU A 162 -16.13 -10.77 1.36
CA GLU A 162 -16.36 -12.10 1.95
C GLU A 162 -15.04 -12.87 2.14
N MET A 163 -14.15 -12.83 1.14
CA MET A 163 -12.82 -13.44 1.21
C MET A 163 -11.99 -12.84 2.34
N ALA A 164 -11.92 -11.51 2.40
CA ALA A 164 -11.16 -10.80 3.41
C ALA A 164 -11.63 -11.17 4.82
N GLN A 165 -12.94 -11.12 5.09
CA GLN A 165 -13.53 -11.44 6.40
C GLN A 165 -13.31 -12.90 6.85
N LYS A 166 -13.18 -13.82 5.90
CA LYS A 166 -13.04 -15.26 6.20
C LYS A 166 -11.58 -15.69 6.39
N GLU A 167 -10.66 -15.06 5.67
CA GLU A 167 -9.27 -15.53 5.54
C GLU A 167 -8.24 -14.64 6.29
N PHE A 168 -8.59 -13.38 6.56
CA PHE A 168 -7.70 -12.35 7.10
C PHE A 168 -8.28 -11.68 8.35
#